data_AF-A0A443RTU8-F1
#
_entry.id   AF-A0A443RTU8-F1
#
_cell.length_a   1.000
_cell.length_b   1.000
_cell.length_c   1.000
_cell.angle_alpha   90.00
_cell.angle_beta   90.00
_cell.angle_gamma   90.00
#
_symmetry.space_group_name_H-M   'P 1'
#
loop_
_entity.id
_entity.type
_entity.pdbx_description
1 polymer ?
#
loop_
_entity_poly.entity_id
_entity_poly.type
_entity_poly.pdbx_seq_one_letter_code
_entity_poly.pdbx_strand_id
1 'polypeptide(L)'
;MGAEMASVHSREQFAFLQKITLNSDEASYGFWLGGKRNKTTAALFQWTDGSEWNYHHWADLQPYKGLNYDFVYMNTFMHVTLSSSPLHQLCQKQAKTQRQITVELKLNETVSKVNNVSKLESRIAKIENIFKLISH
;
A
#
# COMPACT_ATOMS: atom_id res chain seq x y z
N MET A 1 -9.09 10.61 3.60
CA MET A 1 -8.74 9.17 3.56
C MET A 1 -8.83 8.72 2.11
N GLY A 2 -7.89 7.93 1.61
CA GLY A 2 -7.75 7.57 0.18
C GLY A 2 -7.18 6.17 0.03
N ALA A 3 -7.81 5.23 0.74
CA ALA A 3 -7.48 3.82 0.82
C ALA A 3 -8.82 3.05 0.78
N GLU A 4 -8.79 1.83 0.26
CA GLU A 4 -9.95 0.96 0.08
C GLU A 4 -9.72 -0.35 0.84
N MET A 5 -10.75 -1.15 1.08
CA MET A 5 -10.57 -2.46 1.68
C MET A 5 -9.70 -3.34 0.78
N ALA A 6 -8.81 -4.14 1.37
CA ALA A 6 -7.84 -4.92 0.62
C ALA A 6 -8.51 -5.97 -0.28
N SER A 7 -8.10 -6.01 -1.54
CA SER A 7 -8.36 -7.10 -2.47
C SER A 7 -7.13 -8.00 -2.57
N VAL A 8 -7.32 -9.24 -3.01
CA VAL A 8 -6.24 -10.22 -3.15
C VAL A 8 -6.34 -10.85 -4.54
N HIS A 9 -5.22 -10.86 -5.26
CA HIS A 9 -5.13 -11.31 -6.65
C HIS A 9 -4.04 -12.35 -6.89
N SER A 10 -3.29 -12.72 -5.85
CA SER A 10 -2.26 -13.75 -5.97
C SER A 10 -1.98 -14.44 -4.64
N ARG A 11 -1.33 -15.61 -4.72
CA ARG A 11 -0.89 -16.36 -3.54
C ARG A 11 0.13 -15.57 -2.73
N GLU A 12 1.01 -14.84 -3.39
CA GLU A 12 2.08 -14.05 -2.77
C GLU A 12 1.48 -12.87 -1.99
N GLN A 13 0.45 -12.21 -2.53
CA GLN A 13 -0.28 -11.17 -1.81
C GLN A 13 -0.95 -11.73 -0.56
N PHE A 14 -1.64 -12.87 -0.67
CA PHE A 14 -2.27 -13.52 0.48
C PHE A 14 -1.25 -13.92 1.56
N ALA A 15 -0.13 -14.52 1.13
CA ALA A 15 0.96 -14.93 2.03
C ALA A 15 1.62 -13.73 2.72
N PHE A 16 1.75 -12.60 2.02
CA PHE A 16 2.20 -11.35 2.62
C PHE A 16 1.24 -10.86 3.70
N LEU A 17 -0.07 -10.86 3.42
CA LEU A 17 -1.09 -10.47 4.40
C LEU A 17 -1.03 -11.40 5.63
N GLN A 18 -0.95 -12.71 5.44
CA GLN A 18 -0.76 -13.68 6.53
C GLN A 18 0.47 -13.35 7.38
N LYS A 19 1.61 -13.01 6.75
CA LYS A 19 2.84 -12.69 7.48
C LYS A 19 2.71 -11.46 8.37
N ILE A 20 1.95 -10.45 7.94
CA ILE A 20 1.78 -9.21 8.72
C ILE A 20 0.65 -9.30 9.75
N THR A 21 -0.30 -10.24 9.59
CA THR A 21 -1.45 -10.39 10.49
C THR A 21 -1.37 -11.55 11.46
N LEU A 22 -0.71 -12.67 11.10
CA LEU A 22 -0.68 -13.86 11.95
C LEU A 22 0.33 -13.78 13.11
N ASN A 23 1.19 -12.78 13.10
CA ASN A 23 2.16 -12.55 14.19
C ASN A 23 1.60 -11.65 15.31
N SER A 24 0.32 -11.27 15.26
CA SER A 24 -0.34 -10.51 16.33
C SER A 24 -1.16 -11.41 17.23
N ASP A 25 -1.39 -10.98 18.47
CA ASP A 25 -2.33 -11.63 19.40
C ASP A 25 -3.77 -11.69 18.87
N GLU A 26 -4.05 -10.95 17.79
CA GLU A 26 -5.34 -10.87 17.12
C GLU A 26 -5.50 -11.83 15.93
N ALA A 27 -4.45 -12.60 15.62
CA ALA A 27 -4.42 -13.57 14.51
C ALA A 27 -5.60 -14.55 14.54
N SER A 28 -6.14 -14.83 15.73
CA SER A 28 -7.28 -15.71 15.97
C SER A 28 -8.64 -15.11 15.57
N TYR A 29 -8.80 -13.78 15.58
CA TYR A 29 -10.06 -13.13 15.21
C TYR A 29 -10.19 -12.96 13.69
N GLY A 30 -9.09 -12.65 13.01
CA GLY A 30 -9.06 -12.45 11.55
C GLY A 30 -9.38 -11.02 11.13
N PHE A 31 -9.23 -10.76 9.83
CA PHE A 31 -9.24 -9.42 9.26
C PHE A 31 -10.17 -9.33 8.05
N TRP A 32 -11.04 -8.32 8.05
CA TRP A 32 -11.88 -7.98 6.92
C TRP A 32 -11.05 -7.67 5.66
N LEU A 33 -11.50 -8.25 4.55
CA LEU A 33 -11.07 -7.90 3.20
C LEU A 33 -12.22 -7.20 2.47
N GLY A 34 -11.96 -6.66 1.29
CA GLY A 34 -12.98 -6.01 0.45
C GLY A 34 -13.93 -6.97 -0.26
N GLY A 35 -13.92 -8.26 0.09
CA GLY A 35 -14.67 -9.28 -0.63
C GLY A 35 -16.10 -9.36 -0.13
N LYS A 36 -17.06 -9.47 -1.04
CA LYS A 36 -18.46 -9.74 -0.67
C LYS A 36 -19.16 -10.62 -1.70
N ARG A 37 -20.18 -11.35 -1.25
CA ARG A 37 -21.05 -12.14 -2.13
C ARG A 37 -21.74 -11.20 -3.13
N ASN A 38 -21.68 -11.57 -4.40
CA ASN A 38 -22.37 -10.85 -5.46
C ASN A 38 -23.79 -11.44 -5.60
N LYS A 39 -24.79 -10.56 -5.54
CA LYS A 39 -26.22 -10.93 -5.64
C LYS A 39 -26.81 -10.62 -7.02
N THR A 40 -26.02 -10.05 -7.93
CA THR A 40 -26.50 -9.43 -9.17
C THR A 40 -25.90 -10.07 -10.43
N THR A 41 -24.72 -10.69 -10.33
CA THR A 41 -24.05 -11.33 -11.48
C THR A 41 -23.88 -12.84 -11.29
N ALA A 42 -23.43 -13.53 -12.34
CA ALA A 42 -23.11 -14.96 -12.28
C ALA A 42 -21.88 -15.27 -11.40
N ALA A 43 -20.99 -14.30 -11.15
CA ALA A 43 -19.89 -14.46 -10.22
C ALA A 43 -20.43 -14.57 -8.78
N LEU A 44 -19.91 -15.50 -7.98
CA LEU A 44 -20.38 -15.68 -6.60
C LEU A 44 -19.89 -14.59 -5.64
N PHE A 45 -18.73 -13.99 -5.92
CA PHE A 45 -18.10 -12.96 -5.09
C PHE A 45 -17.53 -11.83 -5.95
N GLN A 46 -17.35 -10.67 -5.34
CA GLN A 46 -16.73 -9.49 -5.95
C GLN A 46 -15.90 -8.73 -4.91
N TRP A 47 -14.86 -8.03 -5.36
CA TRP A 47 -14.15 -7.05 -4.55
C TRP A 47 -14.88 -5.70 -4.59
N THR A 48 -14.78 -4.92 -3.51
CA THR A 48 -15.40 -3.59 -3.40
C THR A 48 -14.65 -2.50 -4.16
N ASP A 49 -13.38 -2.72 -4.50
CA ASP A 49 -12.55 -1.81 -5.32
C ASP A 49 -12.80 -1.98 -6.83
N GLY A 50 -13.72 -2.89 -7.22
CA GLY A 50 -14.06 -3.17 -8.61
C GLY A 50 -13.07 -4.07 -9.36
N SER A 51 -12.01 -4.52 -8.69
CA SER A 51 -11.06 -5.48 -9.25
C SER A 51 -11.70 -6.87 -9.44
N GLU A 52 -11.10 -7.66 -10.33
CA GLU A 52 -11.62 -8.99 -10.65
C GLU A 52 -11.49 -9.95 -9.46
N TRP A 53 -12.55 -10.74 -9.21
CA TRP A 53 -12.49 -11.87 -8.29
C TRP A 53 -11.76 -13.06 -8.95
N ASN A 54 -10.42 -13.02 -8.95
CA ASN A 54 -9.57 -13.99 -9.64
C ASN A 54 -8.69 -14.83 -8.70
N TYR A 55 -8.78 -14.62 -7.40
CA TYR A 55 -8.05 -15.40 -6.40
C TYR A 55 -8.95 -15.72 -5.21
N HIS A 56 -8.85 -16.95 -4.73
CA HIS A 56 -9.48 -17.38 -3.48
C HIS A 56 -8.67 -18.48 -2.82
N HIS A 57 -8.65 -18.45 -1.48
CA HIS A 57 -7.99 -19.45 -0.64
C HIS A 57 -8.90 -19.82 0.53
N TRP A 58 -10.07 -20.35 0.20
CA TRP A 58 -11.11 -20.71 1.16
C TRP A 58 -10.63 -21.78 2.15
N ALA A 59 -11.08 -21.68 3.40
CA ALA A 59 -11.00 -22.81 4.33
C ALA A 59 -11.92 -23.95 3.88
N ASP A 60 -11.71 -25.13 4.47
CA ASP A 60 -12.63 -26.25 4.32
C ASP A 60 -14.06 -25.81 4.68
N LEU A 61 -15.03 -26.25 3.87
CA LEU A 61 -16.46 -25.92 4.00
C LEU A 61 -16.81 -24.43 3.79
N GLN A 62 -15.85 -23.60 3.36
CA GLN A 62 -16.09 -22.23 2.90
C GLN A 62 -16.19 -22.16 1.37
N PRO A 63 -16.91 -21.17 0.82
CA PRO A 63 -17.73 -20.19 1.52
C PRO A 63 -19.04 -20.81 2.05
N TYR A 64 -19.34 -20.57 3.33
CA TYR A 64 -20.59 -21.01 3.94
C TYR A 64 -21.81 -20.35 3.26
N LYS A 65 -22.90 -21.10 3.12
CA LYS A 65 -24.14 -20.65 2.42
C LYS A 65 -25.25 -20.19 3.37
N GLY A 66 -24.90 -19.78 4.60
CA GLY A 66 -25.85 -19.22 5.55
C GLY A 66 -26.42 -17.88 5.12
N LEU A 67 -27.63 -17.56 5.59
CA LEU A 67 -28.24 -16.24 5.39
C LEU A 67 -27.31 -15.15 5.93
N ASN A 68 -27.03 -14.13 5.11
CA ASN A 68 -26.20 -12.96 5.43
C ASN A 68 -24.71 -13.25 5.67
N TYR A 69 -24.23 -14.48 5.41
CA TYR A 69 -22.79 -14.79 5.35
C TYR A 69 -22.23 -14.36 3.99
N ASP A 70 -22.11 -13.05 3.84
CA ASP A 70 -21.80 -12.40 2.57
C ASP A 70 -20.42 -11.73 2.57
N PHE A 71 -19.80 -11.47 3.72
CA PHE A 71 -18.60 -10.64 3.80
C PHE A 71 -17.35 -11.49 4.03
N VAL A 72 -16.29 -11.19 3.29
CA VAL A 72 -15.06 -11.99 3.29
C VAL A 72 -14.06 -11.43 4.29
N TYR A 73 -13.53 -12.31 5.13
CA TYR A 73 -12.41 -12.02 6.01
C TYR A 73 -11.35 -13.10 5.86
N MET A 74 -10.14 -12.84 6.37
CA MET A 74 -9.03 -13.78 6.35
C MET A 74 -8.38 -13.98 7.72
N ASN A 75 -7.90 -15.20 7.93
CA ASN A 75 -6.84 -15.53 8.89
C ASN A 75 -5.78 -16.37 8.14
N THR A 76 -5.54 -17.61 8.56
CA THR A 76 -4.82 -18.61 7.75
C THR A 76 -5.53 -18.89 6.41
N PHE A 77 -6.85 -18.81 6.35
CA PHE A 77 -7.64 -19.02 5.13
C PHE A 77 -8.69 -17.92 4.97
N MET A 78 -9.36 -17.91 3.81
CA MET A 78 -10.52 -17.06 3.57
C MET A 78 -11.78 -17.71 4.11
N HIS A 79 -12.67 -16.88 4.64
CA HIS A 79 -13.96 -17.28 5.22
C HIS A 79 -15.02 -16.23 4.88
N VAL A 80 -16.30 -16.59 5.00
CA VAL A 80 -17.39 -15.61 5.02
C VAL A 80 -17.99 -15.47 6.41
N THR A 81 -18.47 -14.27 6.74
CA THR A 81 -19.21 -13.98 7.97
C THR A 81 -20.23 -12.85 7.78
N LEU A 82 -20.93 -12.52 8.87
CA LEU A 82 -21.96 -11.49 8.97
C LEU A 82 -21.34 -10.09 9.01
N SER A 83 -22.02 -9.06 8.51
CA SER A 83 -21.54 -7.67 8.57
C SER A 83 -21.32 -7.13 10.00
N SER A 84 -21.97 -7.73 10.99
CA SER A 84 -21.87 -7.34 12.40
C SER A 84 -20.68 -7.98 13.13
N SER A 85 -19.86 -8.81 12.46
CA SER A 85 -18.71 -9.44 13.11
C SER A 85 -17.64 -8.41 13.53
N PRO A 86 -17.16 -8.44 14.79
CA PRO A 86 -16.21 -7.47 15.31
C PRO A 86 -14.77 -7.82 14.91
N LEU A 87 -14.43 -7.63 13.64
CA LEU A 87 -13.09 -7.90 13.10
C LEU A 87 -12.35 -6.61 12.74
N HIS A 88 -11.02 -6.67 12.77
CA HIS A 88 -10.17 -5.59 12.25
C HIS A 88 -10.21 -5.56 10.72
N GLN A 89 -9.82 -4.43 10.11
CA GLN A 89 -9.89 -4.23 8.67
C GLN A 89 -8.51 -4.06 8.06
N LEU A 90 -8.25 -4.78 6.96
CA LEU A 90 -7.10 -4.51 6.11
C LEU A 90 -7.51 -3.57 4.98
N CYS A 91 -6.75 -2.48 4.83
CA CYS A 91 -6.92 -1.52 3.77
C CYS A 91 -5.70 -1.51 2.86
N GLN A 92 -5.95 -1.31 1.57
CA GLN A 92 -4.96 -1.09 0.55
C GLN A 92 -5.02 0.35 0.06
N LYS A 93 -3.88 0.82 -0.46
CA LYS A 93 -3.79 2.11 -1.13
C LYS A 93 -2.84 1.97 -2.31
N GLN A 94 -3.20 2.61 -3.42
CA GLN A 94 -2.31 2.70 -4.56
C GLN A 94 -1.00 3.38 -4.15
N ALA A 95 0.11 2.67 -4.35
CA ALA A 95 1.42 3.25 -4.14
C ALA A 95 1.63 4.39 -5.15
N LYS A 96 2.12 5.54 -4.70
CA LYS A 96 2.61 6.55 -5.64
C LYS A 96 3.81 5.94 -6.37
N THR A 97 3.73 5.84 -7.70
CA THR A 97 4.76 5.24 -8.53
C THR A 97 6.14 5.77 -8.16
N GLN A 98 7.09 4.86 -7.94
CA GLN A 98 8.48 5.16 -7.57
C GLN A 98 9.14 6.22 -8.46
N ARG A 99 8.67 6.40 -9.71
CA ARG A 99 9.11 7.48 -10.61
C ARG A 99 8.95 8.87 -10.00
N GLN A 100 7.83 9.18 -9.35
CA GLN A 100 7.60 10.51 -8.77
C GLN A 100 8.52 10.76 -7.57
N ILE A 101 8.63 9.77 -6.67
CA ILE A 101 9.53 9.83 -5.51
C ILE A 101 11.01 9.87 -5.96
N THR A 102 11.38 9.10 -6.98
CA THR A 102 12.76 9.07 -7.52
C THR A 102 13.12 10.41 -8.18
N VAL A 103 12.18 11.05 -8.87
CA VAL A 103 12.41 12.39 -9.44
C VAL A 103 12.58 13.43 -8.32
N GLU A 104 11.74 13.42 -7.29
CA GLU A 104 11.86 14.32 -6.14
C GLU A 104 13.18 14.13 -5.38
N LEU A 105 13.59 12.88 -5.13
CA LEU A 105 14.86 12.57 -4.47
C LEU A 105 16.06 13.01 -5.32
N LYS A 106 16.06 12.69 -6.63
CA LYS A 106 17.12 13.13 -7.55
C LYS A 106 17.20 14.65 -7.69
N LEU A 107 16.05 15.33 -7.70
CA LEU A 107 15.97 16.79 -7.74
C LEU A 107 16.59 17.40 -6.48
N ASN A 108 16.20 16.91 -5.29
CA ASN A 108 16.74 17.39 -4.02
C ASN A 108 18.25 17.19 -3.92
N GLU A 109 18.77 16.03 -4.36
CA GLU A 109 20.21 15.79 -4.41
C GLU A 109 20.91 16.78 -5.37
N THR A 110 20.34 17.01 -6.55
CA THR A 110 20.91 17.94 -7.55
C THR A 110 20.90 19.38 -7.05
N VAL A 111 19.81 19.84 -6.45
CA VAL A 111 19.70 21.20 -5.86
C VAL A 111 20.73 21.40 -4.77
N SER A 112 20.98 20.38 -3.93
CA SER A 112 22.01 20.47 -2.89
C SER A 112 23.42 20.66 -3.47
N LYS A 113 23.73 19.95 -4.58
CA LYS A 113 25.02 20.08 -5.28
C LYS A 113 25.18 21.46 -5.92
N VAL A 114 24.13 21.96 -6.58
CA VAL A 114 24.12 23.30 -7.21
C VAL A 114 24.35 24.40 -6.16
N ASN A 115 23.69 24.32 -5.01
CA ASN A 115 23.88 25.29 -3.93
C ASN A 115 25.31 25.31 -3.38
N ASN A 116 25.99 24.16 -3.35
CA ASN A 116 27.39 24.10 -2.95
C ASN A 116 28.32 24.75 -3.98
N VAL A 117 28.05 24.57 -5.28
CA VAL A 117 28.80 25.19 -6.37
C VAL A 117 28.66 26.71 -6.35
N SER A 118 27.44 27.25 -6.23
CA SER A 118 27.22 28.70 -6.18
C SER A 118 27.91 29.35 -4.97
N LYS A 119 27.97 28.63 -3.84
CA LYS A 119 28.73 29.05 -2.66
C LYS A 119 30.24 29.08 -2.91
N LEU A 120 30.77 28.12 -3.66
CA LEU A 120 32.18 28.10 -4.06
C LEU A 120 32.51 29.26 -5.01
N GLU A 121 31.68 29.47 -6.04
CA GLU A 121 31.82 30.60 -6.99
C GLU A 121 31.84 31.95 -6.25
N SER A 122 30.94 32.12 -5.28
CA SER A 122 30.89 33.33 -4.45
C SER A 122 32.18 33.54 -3.63
N ARG A 123 32.83 32.47 -3.19
CA ARG A 123 34.11 32.56 -2.46
C ARG A 123 35.27 32.88 -3.40
N ILE A 124 35.28 32.30 -4.60
CA ILE A 124 36.28 32.57 -5.64
C ILE A 124 36.21 34.05 -6.05
N ALA A 125 35.01 34.58 -6.31
CA ALA A 125 34.83 35.99 -6.66
C ALA A 125 35.37 36.94 -5.58
N LYS A 126 35.22 36.59 -4.29
CA LYS A 126 35.81 37.37 -3.18
C LYS A 126 37.33 37.33 -3.21
N ILE A 127 37.93 36.17 -3.49
CA ILE A 127 39.38 36.00 -3.60
C ILE A 127 39.92 36.81 -4.79
N GLU A 128 39.27 36.72 -5.95
CA GLU A 128 39.64 37.49 -7.14
C GLU A 128 39.59 39.01 -6.88
N ASN A 129 38.60 39.48 -6.12
CA ASN A 129 38.52 40.88 -5.74
C ASN A 129 39.68 41.32 -4.82
N ILE A 130 40.09 40.45 -3.87
CA ILE A 130 41.25 40.71 -3.01
C ILE A 130 42.53 40.80 -3.85
N PHE A 131 42.72 39.89 -4.82
CA PHE A 131 43.89 39.94 -5.70
C PHE A 131 43.96 41.25 -6.50
N LYS A 132 42.82 41.73 -7.02
CA LYS A 132 42.75 43.03 -7.72
C LYS A 132 43.17 44.20 -6.84
N LEU A 133 42.80 44.19 -5.55
CA LEU A 133 43.13 45.27 -4.61
C LEU A 133 44.62 45.32 -4.23
N ILE A 134 45.34 44.20 -4.32
CA ILE A 134 46.76 44.11 -3.94
C ILE A 134 47.70 44.31 -5.15
N SER A 135 47.19 44.19 -6.39
CA SER A 135 47.94 44.42 -7.62
C SER A 135 48.08 45.91 -8.04
N HIS A 136 47.71 46.84 -7.16
CA HIS A 136 47.89 48.29 -7.29
C HIS A 136 48.63 48.83 -6.07
#